data_AF-A0A1F4JJ36-F1
#
_entry.id   AF-A0A1F4JJ36-F1
#
_cell.length_a   1.000
_cell.length_b   1.000
_cell.length_c   1.000
_cell.angle_alpha   90.00
_cell.angle_beta   90.00
_cell.angle_gamma   90.00
#
_symmetry.space_group_name_H-M   'P 1'
#
loop_
_entity.id
_entity.type
_entity.pdbx_description
1 polymer ?
#
loop_
_entity_poly.entity_id
_entity_poly.type
_entity_poly.pdbx_seq_one_letter_code
_entity_poly.pdbx_strand_id
1 'polypeptide(L)'
;MARTDKLSKLVALYDDLHSALANVEDERALQLCESWKKIRPMYAEPTGEHPRSALATGMEQGLRETPMLLKSLPPAMRMQAAKALDLAVTTHYPEFTEKEQARLEKIKVRGRIRGESEFYLARHQVDVLEGNAQREQELREWYALVDEFEARGQ
;
A
#
# COMPACT_ATOMS: atom_id res chain seq x y z
N MET A 1 -7.08 -28.57 -1.93
CA MET A 1 -6.48 -27.33 -2.49
C MET A 1 -5.40 -26.86 -1.52
N ALA A 2 -4.17 -26.73 -1.97
CA ALA A 2 -3.10 -26.16 -1.14
C ALA A 2 -3.48 -24.72 -0.78
N ARG A 3 -3.36 -24.35 0.50
CA ARG A 3 -3.61 -22.98 0.95
C ARG A 3 -2.54 -22.09 0.30
N THR A 4 -2.93 -21.21 -0.61
CA THR A 4 -2.03 -20.19 -1.18
C THR A 4 -1.42 -19.39 -0.02
N ASP A 5 -0.10 -19.44 0.13
CA ASP A 5 0.59 -18.74 1.19
C ASP A 5 0.64 -17.23 0.91
N LYS A 6 0.88 -16.44 1.96
CA LYS A 6 0.86 -14.97 1.87
C LYS A 6 1.78 -14.43 0.78
N LEU A 7 2.98 -15.00 0.62
CA LEU A 7 3.94 -14.54 -0.39
C LEU A 7 3.36 -14.72 -1.79
N SER A 8 2.76 -15.87 -2.07
CA SER A 8 2.13 -16.16 -3.37
C SER A 8 0.95 -15.22 -3.68
N LYS A 9 0.13 -14.89 -2.67
CA LYS A 9 -0.95 -13.88 -2.81
C LYS A 9 -0.39 -12.50 -3.16
N LEU A 10 0.67 -12.08 -2.46
CA LEU A 10 1.31 -10.79 -2.70
C LEU A 10 1.95 -10.73 -4.09
N VAL A 11 2.63 -11.78 -4.54
CA VAL A 11 3.19 -11.83 -5.90
C VAL A 11 2.09 -11.66 -6.95
N ALA A 12 0.97 -12.39 -6.82
CA ALA A 12 -0.16 -12.26 -7.76
C ALA A 12 -0.78 -10.85 -7.75
N LEU A 13 -0.93 -10.24 -6.56
CA LEU A 13 -1.39 -8.86 -6.42
C LEU A 13 -0.49 -7.88 -7.18
N TYR A 14 0.83 -7.97 -6.98
CA TYR A 14 1.77 -7.08 -7.66
C TYR A 14 1.84 -7.35 -9.16
N ASP A 15 1.65 -8.59 -9.62
CA ASP A 15 1.56 -8.91 -11.04
C ASP A 15 0.35 -8.20 -11.70
N ASP A 16 -0.81 -8.25 -11.06
CA ASP A 16 -2.02 -7.58 -11.56
C ASP A 16 -1.87 -6.05 -11.53
N LEU A 17 -1.32 -5.49 -10.45
CA LEU A 17 -1.04 -4.06 -10.35
C LEU A 17 -0.11 -3.59 -11.46
N HIS A 18 1.03 -4.26 -11.66
CA HIS A 18 2.00 -3.85 -12.67
C HIS A 18 1.50 -4.11 -14.10
N SER A 19 0.65 -5.12 -14.32
CA SER A 19 -0.02 -5.33 -15.59
C SER A 19 -0.98 -4.18 -15.91
N ALA A 20 -1.69 -3.64 -14.91
CA ALA A 20 -2.53 -2.46 -15.08
C ALA A 20 -1.69 -1.19 -15.33
N LEU A 21 -0.59 -1.01 -14.60
CA LEU A 21 0.34 0.12 -14.78
C LEU A 21 1.04 0.12 -16.14
N ALA A 22 1.28 -1.06 -16.74
CA ALA A 22 1.89 -1.16 -18.07
C ALA A 22 1.02 -0.55 -19.18
N ASN A 23 -0.29 -0.37 -18.92
CA ASN A 23 -1.20 0.30 -19.85
C ASN A 23 -1.28 1.82 -19.63
N VAL A 24 -0.46 2.37 -18.73
CA VAL A 24 -0.39 3.80 -18.46
C VAL A 24 0.76 4.39 -19.27
N GLU A 25 0.48 5.38 -20.13
CA GLU A 25 1.48 6.09 -20.93
C GLU A 25 2.28 7.10 -20.08
N ASP A 26 3.03 6.61 -19.09
CA ASP A 26 3.85 7.43 -18.18
C ASP A 26 5.20 6.77 -17.89
N GLU A 27 6.28 7.54 -17.98
CA GLU A 27 7.64 7.02 -17.78
C GLU A 27 7.86 6.42 -16.39
N ARG A 28 7.24 6.98 -15.34
CA ARG A 28 7.37 6.46 -13.98
C ARG A 28 6.61 5.15 -13.83
N ALA A 29 5.42 5.05 -14.41
CA ALA A 29 4.67 3.79 -14.46
C ALA A 29 5.49 2.68 -15.15
N LEU A 30 6.11 2.99 -16.29
CA LEU A 30 7.01 2.06 -16.99
C LEU A 30 8.23 1.68 -16.14
N GLN A 31 8.85 2.63 -15.46
CA GLN A 31 9.98 2.36 -14.55
C GLN A 31 9.59 1.42 -13.39
N LEU A 32 8.38 1.57 -12.83
CA LEU A 32 7.85 0.66 -11.81
C LEU A 32 7.67 -0.75 -12.38
N CYS A 33 7.08 -0.88 -13.57
CA CYS A 33 6.93 -2.17 -14.26
C CYS A 33 8.27 -2.85 -14.53
N GLU A 34 9.28 -2.12 -15.01
CA GLU A 34 10.62 -2.65 -15.25
C GLU A 34 11.33 -3.06 -13.95
N SER A 35 11.15 -2.28 -12.89
CA SER A 35 11.69 -2.62 -11.57
C SER A 35 11.06 -3.91 -11.04
N TRP A 36 9.73 -4.06 -11.17
CA TRP A 36 9.02 -5.28 -10.78
C TRP A 36 9.51 -6.50 -11.57
N LYS A 37 9.62 -6.40 -12.91
CA LYS A 37 10.13 -7.51 -13.74
C LYS A 37 11.49 -8.03 -13.27
N LYS A 38 12.38 -7.13 -12.83
CA LYS A 38 13.72 -7.49 -12.33
C LYS A 38 13.67 -8.20 -10.97
N ILE A 39 12.85 -7.71 -10.03
CA ILE A 39 12.82 -8.24 -8.66
C ILE A 39 11.83 -9.40 -8.47
N ARG A 40 10.81 -9.52 -9.33
CA ARG A 40 9.75 -10.54 -9.24
C ARG A 40 10.29 -11.97 -9.04
N PRO A 41 11.32 -12.46 -9.78
CA PRO A 41 11.82 -13.82 -9.60
C PRO A 41 12.28 -14.11 -8.16
N MET A 42 12.83 -13.10 -7.46
CA MET A 42 13.28 -13.24 -6.06
C MET A 42 12.11 -13.55 -5.11
N TYR A 43 10.90 -13.11 -5.43
CA TYR A 43 9.70 -13.34 -4.63
C TYR A 43 8.89 -14.55 -5.09
N ALA A 44 8.82 -14.78 -6.40
CA ALA A 44 8.08 -15.91 -6.98
C ALA A 44 8.79 -17.24 -6.72
N GLU A 45 10.12 -17.26 -6.85
CA GLU A 45 10.96 -18.46 -6.76
C GLU A 45 12.16 -18.22 -5.82
N PRO A 46 11.91 -17.99 -4.52
CA PRO A 46 12.97 -17.65 -3.58
C PRO A 46 13.94 -18.82 -3.40
N THR A 47 15.24 -18.57 -3.62
CA THR A 47 16.32 -19.58 -3.63
C THR A 47 16.92 -19.87 -2.25
N GLY A 48 16.39 -19.26 -1.19
CA GLY A 48 16.69 -19.63 0.20
C GLY A 48 17.52 -18.63 1.02
N GLU A 49 17.96 -17.50 0.45
CA GLU A 49 18.65 -16.45 1.21
C GLU A 49 17.77 -15.85 2.33
N HIS A 50 16.46 -15.78 2.10
CA HIS A 50 15.50 -15.28 3.08
C HIS A 50 14.29 -16.21 3.21
N PRO A 51 13.77 -16.42 4.44
CA PRO A 51 12.52 -17.14 4.64
C PRO A 51 11.37 -16.48 3.86
N ARG A 52 10.48 -17.29 3.26
CA ARG A 52 9.28 -16.79 2.55
C ARG A 52 8.42 -15.85 3.41
N SER A 53 8.36 -16.09 4.72
CA SER A 53 7.64 -15.23 5.66
C SER A 53 8.27 -13.85 5.80
N ALA A 54 9.60 -13.74 5.78
CA ALA A 54 10.30 -12.46 5.83
C ALA A 54 10.07 -11.66 4.54
N LEU A 55 10.15 -12.34 3.37
CA LEU A 55 9.84 -11.74 2.08
C LEU A 55 8.38 -11.24 2.02
N ALA A 56 7.43 -12.05 2.52
CA ALA A 56 6.02 -11.66 2.57
C ALA A 56 5.80 -10.43 3.46
N THR A 57 6.48 -10.33 4.61
CA THR A 57 6.43 -9.15 5.47
C THR A 57 6.96 -7.90 4.75
N GLY A 58 8.08 -8.02 4.04
CA GLY A 58 8.64 -6.91 3.25
C GLY A 58 7.70 -6.45 2.13
N MET A 59 7.13 -7.40 1.37
CA MET A 59 6.17 -7.07 0.31
C MET A 59 4.88 -6.46 0.84
N GLU A 60 4.38 -6.92 1.99
CA GLU A 60 3.20 -6.34 2.65
C GLU A 60 3.49 -4.91 3.14
N GLN A 61 4.71 -4.63 3.59
CA GLN A 61 5.13 -3.26 3.90
C GLN A 61 5.18 -2.40 2.63
N GLY A 62 5.78 -2.88 1.54
CA GLY A 62 5.76 -2.18 0.24
C GLY A 62 4.34 -1.92 -0.27
N LEU A 63 3.38 -2.82 0.04
CA LEU A 63 1.98 -2.66 -0.37
C LEU A 63 1.35 -1.45 0.31
N ARG A 64 1.71 -1.19 1.57
CA ARG A 64 1.27 0.01 2.31
C ARG A 64 1.85 1.31 1.79
N GLU A 65 3.06 1.25 1.24
CA GLU A 65 3.78 2.41 0.71
C GLU A 65 3.40 2.72 -0.74
N THR A 66 2.84 1.73 -1.46
CA THR A 66 2.41 1.86 -2.85
C THR A 66 1.52 3.08 -3.11
N PRO A 67 0.47 3.39 -2.32
CA PRO A 67 -0.35 4.58 -2.56
C PRO A 67 0.46 5.88 -2.57
N MET A 68 1.48 6.00 -1.72
CA MET A 68 2.36 7.17 -1.69
C MET A 68 3.20 7.25 -2.97
N LEU A 69 3.74 6.12 -3.45
CA LEU A 69 4.47 6.08 -4.72
C LEU A 69 3.58 6.51 -5.89
N LEU A 70 2.32 6.08 -5.90
CA LEU A 70 1.34 6.44 -6.93
C LEU A 70 0.96 7.92 -6.90
N LYS A 71 1.13 8.65 -5.79
CA LYS A 71 0.90 10.11 -5.75
C LYS A 71 1.78 10.87 -6.73
N SER A 72 2.94 10.32 -7.09
CA SER A 72 3.83 10.94 -8.07
C SER A 72 3.28 10.90 -9.50
N LEU A 73 2.25 10.09 -9.78
CA LEU A 73 1.61 10.01 -11.10
C LEU A 73 0.69 11.22 -11.36
N PRO A 74 0.51 11.61 -12.63
CA PRO A 74 -0.50 12.60 -13.03
C PRO A 74 -1.90 12.26 -12.52
N PRO A 75 -2.77 13.24 -12.19
CA PRO A 75 -4.06 12.98 -11.55
C PRO A 75 -4.95 11.95 -12.26
N ALA A 76 -5.05 12.01 -13.59
CA ALA A 76 -5.85 11.09 -14.38
C ALA A 76 -5.36 9.63 -14.26
N MET A 77 -4.03 9.44 -14.24
CA MET A 77 -3.38 8.14 -14.16
C MET A 77 -3.34 7.60 -12.73
N ARG A 78 -3.19 8.49 -11.74
CA ARG A 78 -3.26 8.15 -10.32
C ARG A 78 -4.58 7.49 -9.96
N MET A 79 -5.70 8.01 -10.47
CA MET A 79 -7.02 7.40 -10.25
C MET A 79 -7.10 5.99 -10.85
N GLN A 80 -6.56 5.77 -12.05
CA GLN A 80 -6.53 4.45 -12.68
C GLN A 80 -5.65 3.48 -11.88
N ALA A 81 -4.46 3.91 -11.45
CA ALA A 81 -3.54 3.11 -10.65
C ALA A 81 -4.14 2.76 -9.27
N ALA A 82 -4.82 3.70 -8.62
CA ALA A 82 -5.51 3.46 -7.35
C ALA A 82 -6.63 2.42 -7.50
N LYS A 83 -7.43 2.50 -8.57
CA LYS A 83 -8.46 1.49 -8.88
C LYS A 83 -7.85 0.11 -9.16
N ALA A 84 -6.74 0.06 -9.89
CA ALA A 84 -6.02 -1.19 -10.14
C ALA A 84 -5.48 -1.81 -8.86
N LEU A 85 -4.92 -1.00 -7.96
CA LEU A 85 -4.46 -1.44 -6.65
C LEU A 85 -5.60 -2.02 -5.81
N ASP A 86 -6.73 -1.32 -5.71
CA ASP A 86 -7.90 -1.79 -4.98
C ASP A 86 -8.44 -3.11 -5.54
N LEU A 87 -8.55 -3.22 -6.86
CA LEU A 87 -8.96 -4.46 -7.52
C LEU A 87 -7.99 -5.62 -7.25
N ALA A 88 -6.68 -5.38 -7.31
CA ALA A 88 -5.67 -6.40 -7.04
C ALA A 88 -5.70 -6.86 -5.57
N VAL A 89 -5.87 -5.93 -4.62
CA VAL A 89 -6.03 -6.23 -3.19
C VAL A 89 -7.28 -7.07 -2.96
N THR A 90 -8.43 -6.64 -3.46
CA THR A 90 -9.70 -7.35 -3.25
C THR A 90 -9.71 -8.75 -3.89
N THR A 91 -9.01 -8.92 -5.01
CA THR A 91 -8.91 -10.21 -5.72
C THR A 91 -7.98 -11.20 -5.01
N HIS A 92 -6.77 -10.76 -4.63
CA HIS A 92 -5.72 -11.69 -4.19
C HIS A 92 -5.47 -11.69 -2.69
N TYR A 93 -5.71 -10.57 -2.02
CA TYR A 93 -5.40 -10.40 -0.60
C TYR A 93 -6.46 -9.58 0.18
N PRO A 94 -7.75 -9.95 0.14
CA PRO A 94 -8.82 -9.16 0.74
C PRO A 94 -8.68 -8.99 2.26
N GLU A 95 -8.07 -9.97 2.95
CA GLU A 95 -7.81 -9.85 4.39
C GLU A 95 -6.78 -8.76 4.76
N PHE A 96 -6.10 -8.17 3.77
CA PHE A 96 -5.22 -7.01 3.97
C PHE A 96 -6.03 -5.80 4.41
N THR A 97 -7.13 -5.49 3.71
CA THR A 97 -7.97 -4.32 4.00
C THR A 97 -8.55 -4.39 5.41
N GLU A 98 -9.02 -5.57 5.83
CA GLU A 98 -9.52 -5.78 7.20
C GLU A 98 -8.44 -5.51 8.25
N LYS A 99 -7.21 -5.98 8.00
CA LYS A 99 -6.08 -5.74 8.91
C LYS A 99 -5.68 -4.28 8.97
N GLU A 100 -5.66 -3.59 7.82
CA GLU A 100 -5.33 -2.18 7.77
C GLU A 100 -6.39 -1.34 8.49
N GLN A 101 -7.68 -1.64 8.31
CA GLN A 101 -8.74 -0.98 9.09
C GLN A 101 -8.58 -1.24 10.60
N ALA A 102 -8.32 -2.49 10.99
CA ALA A 102 -8.08 -2.80 12.41
C ALA A 102 -6.83 -2.10 12.97
N ARG A 103 -5.81 -1.83 12.15
CA ARG A 103 -4.65 -1.01 12.54
C ARG A 103 -5.02 0.47 12.65
N LEU A 104 -5.79 1.02 11.72
CA LEU A 104 -6.30 2.39 11.79
C LEU A 104 -7.10 2.62 13.07
N GLU A 105 -8.04 1.73 13.40
CA GLU A 105 -8.81 1.81 14.66
C GLU A 105 -7.90 1.79 15.90
N LYS A 106 -6.88 0.92 15.91
CA LYS A 106 -5.90 0.89 17.00
C LYS A 106 -5.10 2.19 17.10
N ILE A 107 -4.76 2.82 15.98
CA ILE A 107 -4.07 4.12 15.97
C ILE A 107 -5.00 5.19 16.55
N LYS A 108 -6.27 5.25 16.11
CA LYS A 108 -7.26 6.22 16.62
C LYS A 108 -7.50 6.07 18.13
N VAL A 109 -7.82 4.85 18.59
CA VAL A 109 -8.04 4.57 20.02
C VAL A 109 -6.84 4.97 20.87
N ARG A 110 -5.63 4.74 20.34
CA ARG A 110 -4.39 5.05 21.03
C ARG A 110 -4.02 6.53 20.97
N GLY A 111 -4.51 7.27 19.97
CA GLY A 111 -4.25 8.70 19.80
C GLY A 111 -2.80 9.06 19.48
N ARG A 112 -1.97 8.13 18.94
CA ARG A 112 -0.60 8.45 18.51
C ARG A 112 -0.07 7.47 17.47
N ILE A 113 0.77 7.95 16.54
CA ILE A 113 1.56 7.16 15.58
C ILE A 113 2.90 6.76 16.24
N ARG A 114 3.33 5.50 16.07
CA ARG A 114 4.54 4.95 16.71
C ARG A 114 5.73 4.80 15.78
N GLY A 115 5.54 4.91 14.46
CA GLY A 115 6.62 4.75 13.48
C GLY A 115 6.12 4.89 12.05
N GLU A 116 7.05 4.79 11.11
CA GLU A 116 6.82 5.08 9.68
C GLU A 116 5.71 4.23 9.06
N SER A 117 5.63 2.93 9.38
CA SER A 117 4.57 2.06 8.85
C SER A 117 3.16 2.53 9.24
N GLU A 118 2.98 3.06 10.45
CA GLU A 118 1.70 3.64 10.88
C GLU A 118 1.49 5.04 10.32
N PHE A 119 2.57 5.80 10.12
CA PHE A 119 2.53 7.11 9.47
C PHE A 119 2.02 7.01 8.03
N TYR A 120 2.57 6.10 7.22
CA TYR A 120 2.12 5.91 5.84
C TYR A 120 0.65 5.48 5.76
N LEU A 121 0.23 4.59 6.65
CA LEU A 121 -1.17 4.17 6.76
C LEU A 121 -2.10 5.35 7.14
N ALA A 122 -1.71 6.17 8.13
CA ALA A 122 -2.46 7.35 8.51
C ALA A 122 -2.51 8.39 7.37
N ARG A 123 -1.40 8.64 6.67
CA ARG A 123 -1.36 9.60 5.56
C ARG A 123 -2.21 9.15 4.38
N HIS A 124 -2.20 7.86 4.07
CA HIS A 124 -3.11 7.28 3.08
C HIS A 124 -4.57 7.46 3.49
N GLN A 125 -4.91 7.25 4.76
CA GLN A 125 -6.26 7.45 5.26
C GLN A 125 -6.71 8.92 5.14
N VAL A 126 -5.81 9.87 5.35
CA VAL A 126 -6.08 11.30 5.06
C VAL A 126 -6.47 11.47 3.59
N ASP A 127 -5.68 10.94 2.65
CA ASP A 127 -5.97 11.09 1.20
C ASP A 127 -7.33 10.49 0.81
N VAL A 128 -7.72 9.38 1.43
CA VAL A 128 -9.03 8.73 1.21
C VAL A 128 -10.19 9.59 1.73
N LEU A 129 -9.96 10.36 2.79
CA LEU A 129 -10.97 11.22 3.41
C LEU A 129 -11.03 12.62 2.80
N GLU A 130 -9.92 13.08 2.19
CA GLU A 130 -9.84 14.37 1.51
C GLU A 130 -10.96 14.52 0.46
N GLY A 131 -11.73 15.60 0.56
CA GLY A 131 -12.88 15.86 -0.33
C GLY A 131 -14.20 15.21 0.11
N ASN A 132 -14.23 14.43 1.20
CA ASN A 132 -15.47 13.91 1.78
C ASN A 132 -15.99 14.81 2.91
N ALA A 133 -16.91 15.72 2.58
CA ALA A 133 -17.50 16.68 3.53
C ALA A 133 -18.21 16.01 4.72
N GLN A 134 -18.71 14.78 4.58
CA GLN A 134 -19.40 14.07 5.67
C GLN A 134 -18.43 13.52 6.73
N ARG A 135 -17.13 13.45 6.40
CA ARG A 135 -16.09 12.89 7.28
C ARG A 135 -15.04 13.93 7.68
N GLU A 136 -15.38 15.21 7.62
CA GLU A 136 -14.45 16.32 7.92
C GLU A 136 -13.87 16.25 9.34
N GLN A 137 -14.68 15.86 10.33
CA GLN A 137 -14.19 15.71 11.71
C GLN A 137 -13.14 14.61 11.83
N GLU A 138 -13.39 13.46 11.20
CA GLU A 138 -12.44 12.36 11.18
C GLU A 138 -11.17 12.71 10.41
N LEU A 139 -11.31 13.45 9.30
CA LEU A 139 -10.17 13.97 8.54
C LEU A 139 -9.27 14.87 9.42
N ARG A 140 -9.86 15.77 10.22
CA ARG A 140 -9.11 16.60 11.18
C ARG A 140 -8.35 15.79 12.22
N GLU A 141 -8.98 14.73 12.76
CA GLU A 141 -8.32 13.83 13.71
C GLU A 141 -7.09 13.15 13.10
N TRP A 142 -7.20 12.70 11.85
CA TRP A 142 -6.07 12.09 11.14
C TRP A 142 -4.94 13.07 10.83
N TYR A 143 -5.25 14.31 10.41
CA TYR A 143 -4.21 15.35 10.25
C TYR A 143 -3.49 15.61 11.57
N ALA A 144 -4.20 15.76 12.68
CA ALA A 144 -3.57 16.02 13.99
C ALA A 144 -2.58 14.91 14.40
N LEU A 145 -2.92 13.63 14.12
CA LEU A 145 -2.03 12.50 14.38
C LEU A 145 -0.78 12.50 13.50
N VAL A 146 -0.93 12.89 12.23
CA VAL A 146 0.17 13.00 11.25
C VAL A 146 1.09 14.15 11.64
N ASP A 147 0.55 15.34 11.88
CA ASP A 147 1.30 16.55 12.26
C ASP A 147 2.10 16.33 13.55
N GLU A 148 1.49 15.68 14.56
CA GLU A 148 2.18 15.36 15.82
C GLU A 148 3.36 14.41 15.61
N PHE A 149 3.24 13.44 14.70
CA PHE A 149 4.34 12.53 14.38
C PHE A 149 5.48 13.24 13.66
N GLU A 150 5.16 14.07 12.66
CA GLU A 150 6.15 14.84 11.91
C GLU A 150 6.90 15.83 12.81
N ALA A 151 6.20 16.51 13.72
CA ALA A 151 6.80 17.46 14.66
C ALA A 151 7.80 16.81 15.65
N ARG A 152 7.67 15.50 15.91
CA ARG A 152 8.61 14.74 16.76
C ARG A 152 9.84 14.23 16.00
N GLY A 153 9.75 14.15 14.67
CA GLY A 153 10.84 13.71 13.80
C GLY A 153 11.80 14.84 13.41
N GLN A 154 11.48 16.09 13.79
CA GLN A 154 12.32 17.28 13.68
C GLN A 154 13.12 17.50 14.97
#